data_AF-A0AAV3YI12-F1
#
_entry.id   AF-A0AAV3YI12-F1
#
_cell.length_a   1.000
_cell.length_b   1.000
_cell.length_c   1.000
_cell.angle_alpha   90.00
_cell.angle_beta   90.00
_cell.angle_gamma   90.00
#
_symmetry.space_group_name_H-M   'P 1'
#
loop_
_entity.id
_entity.type
_entity.pdbx_description
1 polymer ?
#
loop_
_entity_poly.entity_id
_entity_poly.type
_entity_poly.pdbx_seq_one_letter_code
_entity_poly.pdbx_strand_id
1 'polypeptide(L)'
;MQSLENKVKEARKQGNEVLCSLMLDEMAIMKKIQFDGKKTFGFIDIGSGVTDDGAPAATQALVFMVVCVNGSWKVPIGFFFIHGMTGKEKANLVRECLHQLGQIGIKFISLTCDGPSCYFAMLSDLGASMDPENLDPSFPHPSSGHKIFVILDVCHMLKLLRNCLASKDRGLKDGDGVPIRWKYLEDLNSIQEREGLHLANKLRKAHICWTTQKVKVNLAAQSFSASVADALEYCQDGLHLLDFQNVQGTVRFLRFVNHLFDVLNSRNQYAKGMKGPLKPDMPDGGCTKMLFLEEAF
;
A
#
# COMPACT_ATOMS: atom_id res chain seq x y z
N MET A 1 26.28 -5.21 3.32
CA MET A 1 26.30 -6.02 4.55
C MET A 1 27.01 -5.33 5.72
N GLN A 2 28.29 -4.95 5.62
CA GLN A 2 29.07 -4.40 6.75
C GLN A 2 28.39 -3.24 7.53
N SER A 3 27.74 -2.32 6.83
CA SER A 3 27.05 -1.19 7.48
C SER A 3 25.87 -1.63 8.36
N LEU A 4 25.13 -2.66 7.94
CA LEU A 4 24.00 -3.20 8.71
C LEU A 4 24.49 -3.97 9.94
N GLU A 5 25.58 -4.73 9.83
CA GLU A 5 26.22 -5.37 10.98
C GLU A 5 26.65 -4.35 12.03
N ASN A 6 27.22 -3.22 11.60
CA ASN A 6 27.61 -2.15 12.53
C ASN A 6 26.39 -1.58 13.26
N LYS A 7 25.26 -1.39 12.55
CA LYS A 7 23.99 -0.96 13.18
C LYS A 7 23.48 -1.96 14.21
N VAL A 8 23.56 -3.27 13.92
CA VAL A 8 23.18 -4.31 14.88
C VAL A 8 24.12 -4.33 16.09
N LYS A 9 25.43 -4.20 15.88
CA LYS A 9 26.41 -4.13 16.97
C LYS A 9 26.18 -2.91 17.87
N GLU A 10 25.90 -1.74 17.28
CA GLU A 10 25.56 -0.51 18.02
C GLU A 10 24.30 -0.68 18.87
N ALA A 11 23.22 -1.22 18.30
CA ALA A 11 21.97 -1.45 19.03
C ALA A 11 22.15 -2.46 20.18
N ARG A 12 22.88 -3.55 19.93
CA ARG A 12 23.18 -4.56 20.96
C ARG A 12 23.99 -4.01 22.13
N LYS A 13 24.94 -3.10 21.88
CA LYS A 13 25.68 -2.40 22.96
C LYS A 13 24.76 -1.59 23.87
N GLN A 14 23.62 -1.15 23.36
CA GLN A 14 22.60 -0.40 24.10
C GLN A 14 21.50 -1.31 24.68
N GLY A 15 21.63 -2.64 24.56
CA GLY A 15 20.63 -3.60 25.01
C GLY A 15 19.38 -3.70 24.13
N ASN A 16 19.42 -3.15 22.91
CA ASN A 16 18.27 -3.10 22.00
C ASN A 16 18.41 -4.12 20.86
N GLU A 17 17.28 -4.72 20.45
CA GLU A 17 17.18 -5.47 19.19
C GLU A 17 17.02 -4.51 18.00
N VAL A 18 17.36 -4.96 16.78
CA VAL A 18 17.08 -4.21 15.55
C VAL A 18 15.85 -4.82 14.88
N LEU A 19 14.73 -4.10 14.96
CA LEU A 19 13.47 -4.51 14.33
C LEU A 19 13.34 -3.84 12.97
N CYS A 20 13.11 -4.63 11.93
CA CYS A 20 13.01 -4.13 10.57
C CYS A 20 11.76 -4.62 9.84
N SER A 21 11.32 -3.83 8.87
CA SER A 21 10.44 -4.26 7.79
C SER A 21 11.28 -4.47 6.53
N LEU A 22 11.01 -5.55 5.79
CA LEU A 22 11.51 -5.74 4.44
C LEU A 22 10.51 -5.14 3.45
N MET A 23 10.96 -4.29 2.54
CA MET A 23 10.14 -3.72 1.47
C MET A 23 10.65 -4.20 0.11
N LEU A 24 9.73 -4.48 -0.81
CA LEU A 24 10.06 -4.73 -2.20
C LEU A 24 9.10 -4.03 -3.15
N ASP A 25 9.63 -3.55 -4.27
CA ASP A 25 8.85 -2.95 -5.35
C ASP A 25 9.55 -3.16 -6.70
N GLU A 26 8.77 -3.12 -7.79
CA GLU A 26 9.25 -3.22 -9.16
C GLU A 26 9.15 -1.87 -9.87
N MET A 27 10.24 -1.46 -10.51
CA MET A 27 10.28 -0.26 -11.34
C MET A 27 10.43 -0.65 -12.80
N ALA A 28 9.59 -0.13 -13.68
CA ALA A 28 9.80 -0.25 -15.12
C ALA A 28 11.08 0.51 -15.52
N ILE A 29 11.91 -0.13 -16.33
CA ILE A 29 13.13 0.46 -16.88
C ILE A 29 13.06 0.49 -18.41
N MET A 30 13.80 1.42 -19.01
CA MET A 30 13.91 1.47 -20.46
C MET A 30 14.67 0.24 -20.96
N LYS A 31 14.03 -0.54 -21.83
CA LYS A 31 14.65 -1.67 -22.52
C LYS A 31 15.75 -1.15 -23.45
N LYS A 32 17.00 -1.21 -23.01
CA LYS A 32 18.16 -0.75 -23.80
C LYS A 32 19.39 -1.57 -23.46
N ILE A 33 19.99 -2.18 -24.48
CA ILE A 33 21.27 -2.85 -24.37
C ILE A 33 22.36 -1.85 -24.76
N GLN A 34 23.39 -1.71 -23.93
CA GLN A 34 24.51 -0.80 -24.18
C GLN A 34 25.84 -1.49 -23.88
N PHE A 35 26.84 -1.21 -24.70
CA PHE A 35 28.22 -1.62 -24.46
C PHE A 35 29.06 -0.39 -24.11
N ASP A 36 29.77 -0.42 -22.99
CA ASP A 36 30.60 0.70 -22.52
C ASP A 36 32.07 0.61 -22.95
N GLY A 37 32.41 -0.35 -23.82
CA GLY A 37 33.78 -0.67 -24.21
C GLY A 37 34.41 -1.81 -23.40
N LYS A 38 33.82 -2.19 -22.26
CA LYS A 38 34.29 -3.28 -21.40
C LYS A 38 33.23 -4.35 -21.17
N LYS A 39 31.99 -3.95 -20.92
CA LYS A 39 30.88 -4.84 -20.58
C LYS A 39 29.61 -4.41 -21.30
N THR A 40 28.78 -5.39 -21.64
CA THR A 40 27.42 -5.18 -22.13
C THR A 40 26.45 -5.15 -20.95
N PHE A 41 25.59 -4.13 -20.92
CA PHE A 41 24.55 -3.91 -19.91
C PHE A 41 23.18 -3.90 -20.56
N GLY A 42 22.14 -4.14 -19.75
CA GLY A 42 20.74 -4.06 -20.19
C GLY A 42 20.03 -5.42 -20.28
N PHE A 43 20.73 -6.51 -19.99
CA PHE A 43 20.14 -7.85 -19.86
C PHE A 43 19.59 -8.11 -18.46
N ILE A 44 18.83 -9.20 -18.32
CA ILE A 44 18.45 -9.74 -17.00
C ILE A 44 19.71 -9.99 -16.17
N ASP A 45 19.67 -9.58 -14.91
CA ASP A 45 20.73 -9.82 -13.94
C ASP A 45 20.09 -10.11 -12.57
N ILE A 46 20.12 -11.39 -12.19
CA ILE A 46 19.65 -11.89 -10.89
C ILE A 46 20.80 -12.21 -9.93
N GLY A 47 22.03 -11.75 -10.23
CA GLY A 47 23.18 -11.95 -9.36
C GLY A 47 23.79 -13.35 -9.36
N SER A 48 23.45 -14.20 -10.34
CA SER A 48 24.01 -15.56 -10.49
C SER A 48 25.45 -15.60 -11.00
N GLY A 49 26.01 -14.46 -11.42
CA GLY A 49 27.35 -14.37 -12.01
C GLY A 49 27.45 -14.94 -13.43
N VAL A 50 26.36 -15.45 -14.00
CA VAL A 50 26.30 -15.95 -15.37
C VAL A 50 25.89 -14.81 -16.29
N THR A 51 26.83 -14.29 -17.06
CA THR A 51 26.52 -13.44 -18.22
C THR A 51 26.20 -14.33 -19.40
N ASP A 52 24.91 -14.48 -19.70
CA ASP A 52 24.44 -15.09 -20.94
C ASP A 52 24.12 -13.97 -21.94
N ASP A 53 24.92 -13.86 -23.00
CA ASP A 53 24.70 -12.88 -24.08
C ASP A 53 23.41 -13.17 -24.88
N GLY A 54 22.78 -14.35 -24.67
CA GLY A 54 21.46 -14.71 -25.17
C GLY A 54 20.30 -14.31 -24.25
N ALA A 55 20.56 -13.75 -23.07
CA ALA A 55 19.51 -13.39 -22.12
C ALA A 55 18.60 -12.26 -22.67
N PRO A 56 17.31 -12.22 -22.30
CA PRO A 56 16.43 -11.12 -22.68
C PRO A 56 16.92 -9.78 -22.13
N ALA A 57 16.63 -8.69 -22.83
CA ALA A 57 16.80 -7.37 -22.25
C ALA A 57 15.80 -7.17 -21.10
N ALA A 58 16.30 -6.66 -19.98
CA ALA A 58 15.49 -6.38 -18.81
C ALA A 58 14.48 -5.26 -19.10
N THR A 59 13.30 -5.40 -18.51
CA THR A 59 12.18 -4.43 -18.62
C THR A 59 11.83 -3.83 -17.28
N GLN A 60 12.27 -4.45 -16.19
CA GLN A 60 11.99 -4.00 -14.83
C GLN A 60 13.23 -4.15 -13.94
N ALA A 61 13.27 -3.38 -12.86
CA ALA A 61 14.20 -3.54 -11.74
C ALA A 61 13.40 -3.85 -10.47
N LEU A 62 13.60 -5.04 -9.88
CA LEU A 62 13.06 -5.42 -8.59
C LEU A 62 14.02 -4.96 -7.50
N VAL A 63 13.57 -4.11 -6.58
CA VAL A 63 14.42 -3.51 -5.53
C VAL A 63 13.98 -3.98 -4.16
N PHE A 64 14.95 -4.36 -3.33
CA PHE A 64 14.73 -4.69 -1.92
C PHE A 64 15.30 -3.60 -1.01
N MET A 65 14.52 -3.18 -0.03
CA MET A 65 14.91 -2.17 0.95
C MET A 65 14.56 -2.63 2.36
N VAL A 66 15.49 -2.43 3.30
CA VAL A 66 15.26 -2.67 4.72
C VAL A 66 14.98 -1.36 5.39
N VAL A 67 13.89 -1.30 6.16
CA VAL A 67 13.49 -0.13 6.93
C VAL A 67 13.49 -0.48 8.41
N CYS A 68 14.26 0.25 9.21
CA CYS A 68 14.25 0.08 10.65
C CYS A 68 12.95 0.65 11.23
N VAL A 69 12.31 -0.12 12.11
CA VAL A 69 11.05 0.25 12.77
C VAL A 69 11.32 1.00 14.06
N ASN A 70 12.28 0.50 14.85
CA ASN A 70 12.68 1.10 16.12
C ASN A 70 13.89 2.05 15.99
N GLY A 71 14.12 2.61 14.80
CA GLY A 71 15.18 3.57 14.52
C GLY A 71 14.97 4.31 13.20
N SER A 72 15.71 5.40 12.98
CA SER A 72 15.49 6.30 11.84
C SER A 72 16.45 6.04 10.67
N TRP A 73 16.40 4.84 10.09
CA TRP A 73 17.20 4.53 8.90
C TRP A 73 16.52 3.54 7.96
N LYS A 74 16.88 3.63 6.68
CA LYS A 74 16.47 2.72 5.61
C LYS A 74 17.63 2.51 4.65
N VAL A 75 17.79 1.29 4.14
CA VAL A 75 18.92 0.93 3.28
C VAL A 75 18.42 0.02 2.15
N PRO A 76 18.64 0.37 0.87
CA PRO A 76 18.45 -0.57 -0.23
C PRO A 76 19.52 -1.68 -0.11
N ILE A 77 19.09 -2.93 -0.08
CA ILE A 77 19.97 -4.08 0.15
C ILE A 77 20.34 -4.82 -1.13
N GLY A 78 19.57 -4.65 -2.19
CA GLY A 78 19.81 -5.30 -3.47
C GLY A 78 18.78 -4.87 -4.51
N PHE A 79 19.14 -5.07 -5.76
CA PHE A 79 18.23 -4.93 -6.89
C PHE A 79 18.56 -6.00 -7.94
N PHE A 80 17.55 -6.37 -8.72
CA PHE A 80 17.65 -7.37 -9.77
C PHE A 80 17.03 -6.82 -11.05
N PHE A 81 17.71 -6.96 -12.17
CA PHE A 81 17.17 -6.61 -13.49
C PHE A 81 16.43 -7.81 -14.05
N ILE A 82 15.15 -7.65 -14.37
CA ILE A 82 14.25 -8.77 -14.66
C ILE A 82 13.42 -8.50 -15.92
N HIS A 83 12.92 -9.58 -16.52
CA HIS A 83 11.94 -9.54 -17.60
C HIS A 83 10.67 -10.29 -17.14
N GLY A 84 10.04 -9.76 -16.09
CA GLY A 84 9.06 -10.51 -15.31
C GLY A 84 9.71 -11.56 -14.41
N MET A 85 8.94 -12.00 -13.42
CA MET A 85 9.34 -13.02 -12.45
C MET A 85 8.09 -13.63 -11.82
N THR A 86 8.06 -14.96 -11.68
CA THR A 86 6.99 -15.70 -11.02
C THR A 86 6.92 -15.38 -9.53
N GLY A 87 5.75 -15.61 -8.91
CA GLY A 87 5.60 -15.44 -7.46
C GLY A 87 6.58 -16.30 -6.66
N LYS A 88 6.85 -17.52 -7.11
CA LYS A 88 7.79 -18.46 -6.46
C LYS A 88 9.25 -17.98 -6.53
N GLU A 89 9.69 -17.48 -7.67
CA GLU A 89 11.04 -16.90 -7.81
C GLU A 89 11.21 -15.68 -6.88
N LYS A 90 10.20 -14.80 -6.80
CA LYS A 90 10.20 -13.67 -5.86
C LYS A 90 10.25 -14.15 -4.40
N ALA A 91 9.47 -15.17 -4.06
CA ALA A 91 9.44 -15.73 -2.72
C ALA A 91 10.81 -16.30 -2.33
N ASN A 92 11.54 -16.91 -3.26
CA ASN A 92 12.92 -17.36 -3.02
C ASN A 92 13.87 -16.19 -2.72
N LEU A 93 13.78 -15.09 -3.47
CA LEU A 93 14.58 -13.88 -3.19
C LEU A 93 14.24 -13.28 -1.82
N VAL A 94 12.96 -13.26 -1.44
CA VAL A 94 12.53 -12.82 -0.10
C VAL A 94 13.12 -13.74 0.98
N ARG A 95 13.02 -15.07 0.83
CA ARG A 95 13.60 -16.03 1.78
C ARG A 95 15.10 -15.85 1.95
N GLU A 96 15.82 -15.65 0.85
CA GLU A 96 17.27 -15.43 0.87
C GLU A 96 17.62 -14.12 1.59
N CYS A 97 16.90 -13.03 1.30
CA CYS A 97 17.10 -11.75 1.99
C CYS A 97 16.87 -11.89 3.51
N LEU A 98 15.77 -12.55 3.91
CA LEU A 98 15.44 -12.79 5.31
C LEU A 98 16.50 -13.68 5.99
N HIS A 99 16.96 -14.73 5.32
CA HIS A 99 17.98 -15.63 5.83
C HIS A 99 19.31 -14.89 6.10
N GLN A 100 19.86 -14.23 5.08
CA GLN A 100 21.15 -13.53 5.15
C GLN A 100 21.15 -12.42 6.19
N LEU A 101 20.07 -11.63 6.24
CA LEU A 101 19.96 -10.52 7.18
C LEU A 101 19.56 -10.96 8.59
N GLY A 102 18.87 -12.10 8.71
CA GLY A 102 18.64 -12.76 9.99
C GLY A 102 19.94 -13.22 10.66
N GLN A 103 20.90 -13.74 9.89
CA GLN A 103 22.20 -14.18 10.42
C GLN A 103 23.02 -13.04 11.05
N ILE A 104 22.91 -11.82 10.53
CA ILE A 104 23.60 -10.66 11.12
C ILE A 104 22.86 -10.08 12.34
N GLY A 105 21.71 -10.64 12.72
CA GLY A 105 20.96 -10.27 13.90
C GLY A 105 19.86 -9.23 13.70
N ILE A 106 19.42 -8.99 12.47
CA ILE A 106 18.20 -8.22 12.19
C ILE A 106 16.98 -9.10 12.41
N LYS A 107 15.95 -8.57 13.07
CA LYS A 107 14.67 -9.25 13.30
C LYS A 107 13.60 -8.62 12.42
N PHE A 108 13.10 -9.37 11.45
CA PHE A 108 12.05 -8.89 10.55
C PHE A 108 10.68 -9.10 11.17
N ILE A 109 9.92 -8.03 11.33
CA ILE A 109 8.55 -8.11 11.85
C ILE A 109 7.51 -8.06 10.74
N SER A 110 7.88 -7.52 9.57
CA SER A 110 6.96 -7.37 8.45
C SER A 110 7.62 -7.41 7.08
N LEU A 111 6.81 -7.72 6.08
CA LEU A 111 7.08 -7.60 4.65
C LEU A 111 6.09 -6.60 4.05
N THR A 112 6.57 -5.59 3.32
CA THR A 112 5.74 -4.61 2.62
C THR A 112 5.91 -4.70 1.12
N CYS A 113 4.81 -4.78 0.39
CA CYS A 113 4.81 -4.85 -1.06
C CYS A 113 3.55 -4.29 -1.73
N ASP A 114 3.60 -4.13 -3.04
CA ASP A 114 2.45 -3.74 -3.86
C ASP A 114 1.45 -4.91 -4.06
N GLY A 115 0.27 -4.63 -4.65
CA GLY A 115 -0.83 -5.60 -4.79
C GLY A 115 -1.14 -6.19 -6.18
N PRO A 116 -0.21 -6.40 -7.13
CA PRO A 116 -0.51 -7.16 -8.34
C PRO A 116 -0.55 -8.67 -8.06
N SER A 117 -1.22 -9.44 -8.94
CA SER A 117 -1.45 -10.89 -8.74
C SER A 117 -0.17 -11.71 -8.53
N CYS A 118 0.95 -11.32 -9.15
CA CYS A 118 2.23 -11.99 -8.96
C CYS A 118 2.80 -11.84 -7.54
N TYR A 119 2.46 -10.76 -6.82
CA TYR A 119 2.83 -10.58 -5.42
C TYR A 119 1.92 -11.39 -4.50
N PHE A 120 0.63 -11.51 -4.80
CA PHE A 120 -0.24 -12.44 -4.08
C PHE A 120 0.23 -13.90 -4.21
N ALA A 121 0.66 -14.31 -5.41
CA ALA A 121 1.28 -15.63 -5.61
C ALA A 121 2.58 -15.81 -4.80
N MET A 122 3.40 -14.75 -4.69
CA MET A 122 4.59 -14.75 -3.83
C MET A 122 4.22 -14.92 -2.35
N LEU A 123 3.23 -14.16 -1.86
CA LEU A 123 2.78 -14.23 -0.47
C LEU A 123 2.22 -15.61 -0.12
N SER A 124 1.44 -16.20 -1.03
CA SER A 124 0.94 -17.57 -0.91
C SER A 124 2.07 -18.59 -0.87
N ASP A 125 3.08 -18.47 -1.73
CA ASP A 125 4.26 -19.35 -1.72
C ASP A 125 5.07 -19.21 -0.41
N LEU A 126 5.15 -18.00 0.17
CA LEU A 126 5.76 -17.77 1.48
C LEU A 126 4.97 -18.41 2.63
N GLY A 127 3.67 -18.66 2.45
CA GLY A 127 2.78 -19.29 3.43
C GLY A 127 1.72 -18.35 4.03
N ALA A 128 1.57 -17.13 3.50
CA ALA A 128 0.53 -16.20 3.92
C ALA A 128 -0.75 -16.40 3.10
N SER A 129 -1.91 -16.30 3.76
CA SER A 129 -3.22 -16.28 3.10
C SER A 129 -3.77 -14.86 3.09
N MET A 130 -3.96 -14.31 1.89
CA MET A 130 -4.60 -13.01 1.67
C MET A 130 -6.06 -13.16 1.22
N ASP A 131 -6.64 -14.34 1.42
CA ASP A 131 -8.06 -14.60 1.17
C ASP A 131 -8.91 -13.90 2.24
N PRO A 132 -9.90 -13.06 1.88
CA PRO A 132 -10.80 -12.44 2.85
C PRO A 132 -11.52 -13.43 3.78
N GLU A 133 -11.85 -14.63 3.31
CA GLU A 133 -12.58 -15.63 4.11
C GLU A 133 -11.68 -16.36 5.12
N ASN A 134 -10.38 -16.47 4.79
CA ASN A 134 -9.39 -17.16 5.61
C ASN A 134 -8.09 -16.35 5.68
N LEU A 135 -8.19 -15.13 6.17
CA LEU A 135 -7.09 -14.17 6.19
C LEU A 135 -6.07 -14.54 7.26
N ASP A 136 -4.89 -14.98 6.84
CA ASP A 136 -3.68 -15.09 7.67
C ASP A 136 -2.55 -14.32 6.99
N PRO A 137 -2.41 -13.01 7.25
CA PRO A 137 -1.43 -12.16 6.58
C PRO A 137 -0.08 -12.32 7.26
N SER A 138 0.35 -13.54 7.53
CA SER A 138 1.62 -13.85 8.17
C SER A 138 2.25 -15.11 7.60
N PHE A 139 3.58 -15.18 7.67
CA PHE A 139 4.33 -16.37 7.30
C PHE A 139 5.53 -16.56 8.23
N PRO A 140 6.03 -17.80 8.43
CA PRO A 140 7.16 -18.04 9.31
C PRO A 140 8.48 -17.58 8.68
N HIS A 141 9.32 -16.91 9.46
CA HIS A 141 10.68 -16.58 9.07
C HIS A 141 11.47 -17.87 8.74
N PRO A 142 12.17 -17.94 7.59
CA PRO A 142 12.76 -19.20 7.08
C PRO A 142 13.75 -19.87 8.04
N SER A 143 14.46 -19.09 8.87
CA SER A 143 15.48 -19.62 9.79
C SER A 143 15.04 -19.77 11.26
N SER A 144 14.12 -18.93 11.74
CA SER A 144 13.78 -18.85 13.17
C SER A 144 12.33 -19.16 13.47
N GLY A 145 11.48 -19.31 12.44
CA GLY A 145 10.08 -19.68 12.58
C GLY A 145 9.14 -18.59 13.14
N HIS A 146 9.66 -17.46 13.63
CA HIS A 146 8.80 -16.37 14.10
C HIS A 146 7.97 -15.79 12.97
N LYS A 147 6.77 -15.31 13.29
CA LYS A 147 5.85 -14.74 12.30
C LYS A 147 6.37 -13.41 11.76
N ILE A 148 6.31 -13.27 10.43
CA ILE A 148 6.49 -12.02 9.69
C ILE A 148 5.13 -11.64 9.14
N PHE A 149 4.67 -10.42 9.43
CA PHE A 149 3.37 -9.93 8.97
C PHE A 149 3.47 -9.26 7.60
N VAL A 150 2.47 -9.48 6.76
CA VAL A 150 2.38 -8.89 5.43
C VAL A 150 1.60 -7.59 5.51
N ILE A 151 2.15 -6.53 4.93
CA ILE A 151 1.51 -5.22 4.81
C ILE A 151 1.50 -4.85 3.33
N LEU A 152 0.32 -4.63 2.77
CA LEU A 152 0.23 -4.07 1.41
C LEU A 152 0.49 -2.56 1.45
N ASP A 153 1.10 -2.00 0.41
CA ASP A 153 1.31 -0.56 0.29
C ASP A 153 -0.05 0.16 0.35
N VAL A 154 -0.26 0.85 1.46
CA VAL A 154 -1.51 1.55 1.80
C VAL A 154 -1.84 2.63 0.77
N CYS A 155 -0.83 3.33 0.26
CA CYS A 155 -1.01 4.35 -0.78
C CYS A 155 -1.41 3.70 -2.10
N HIS A 156 -0.86 2.53 -2.42
CA HIS A 156 -1.29 1.75 -3.57
C HIS A 156 -2.72 1.26 -3.42
N MET A 157 -3.06 0.67 -2.28
CA MET A 157 -4.41 0.15 -2.00
C MET A 157 -5.47 1.26 -2.10
N LEU A 158 -5.17 2.46 -1.60
CA LEU A 158 -6.08 3.62 -1.72
C LEU A 158 -6.34 4.00 -3.18
N LYS A 159 -5.32 3.97 -4.04
CA LYS A 159 -5.47 4.24 -5.48
C LYS A 159 -6.34 3.18 -6.15
N LEU A 160 -6.15 1.90 -5.81
CA LEU A 160 -6.97 0.81 -6.34
C LEU A 160 -8.42 0.95 -5.90
N LEU A 161 -8.65 1.29 -4.63
CA LEU A 161 -9.99 1.50 -4.09
C LEU A 161 -10.73 2.63 -4.82
N ARG A 162 -10.07 3.78 -5.03
CA ARG A 162 -10.61 4.87 -5.87
C ARG A 162 -10.92 4.38 -7.28
N ASN A 163 -9.96 3.72 -7.94
CA ASN A 163 -10.15 3.27 -9.32
C ASN A 163 -11.30 2.25 -9.42
N CYS A 164 -11.45 1.38 -8.43
CA CYS A 164 -12.55 0.42 -8.34
C CYS A 164 -13.89 1.15 -8.27
N LEU A 165 -14.04 2.06 -7.29
CA LEU A 165 -15.25 2.82 -7.08
C LEU A 165 -15.61 3.71 -8.29
N ALA A 166 -14.62 4.32 -8.93
CA ALA A 166 -14.82 5.31 -9.98
C ALA A 166 -14.89 4.74 -11.41
N SER A 167 -14.57 3.46 -11.62
CA SER A 167 -14.49 2.87 -12.97
C SER A 167 -15.81 2.36 -13.53
N LYS A 168 -16.63 1.73 -12.69
CA LYS A 168 -17.98 1.24 -13.01
C LYS A 168 -18.78 1.16 -11.72
N ASP A 169 -20.09 1.35 -11.81
CA ASP A 169 -20.98 0.98 -10.71
C ASP A 169 -20.91 -0.55 -10.56
N ARG A 170 -20.26 -1.01 -9.49
CA ARG A 170 -20.12 -2.42 -9.15
C ARG A 170 -21.22 -2.89 -8.20
N GLY A 171 -22.22 -2.04 -7.92
CA GLY A 171 -23.25 -2.35 -6.93
C GLY A 171 -22.68 -2.48 -5.52
N LEU A 172 -21.59 -1.75 -5.21
CA LEU A 172 -21.01 -1.74 -3.87
C LEU A 172 -22.06 -1.21 -2.90
N LYS A 173 -22.19 -1.89 -1.77
CA LYS A 173 -23.08 -1.53 -0.67
C LYS A 173 -22.28 -1.56 0.62
N ASP A 174 -22.72 -0.79 1.60
CA ASP A 174 -22.22 -0.95 2.96
C ASP A 174 -22.91 -2.13 3.67
N GLY A 175 -22.56 -2.35 4.94
CA GLY A 175 -23.14 -3.42 5.76
C GLY A 175 -24.64 -3.33 5.99
N ASP A 176 -25.26 -2.16 5.75
CA ASP A 176 -26.71 -1.96 5.82
C ASP A 176 -27.39 -2.15 4.45
N GLY A 177 -26.64 -2.55 3.42
CA GLY A 177 -27.14 -2.70 2.06
C GLY A 177 -27.35 -1.38 1.31
N VAL A 178 -26.86 -0.25 1.84
CA VAL A 178 -27.02 1.07 1.22
C VAL A 178 -25.96 1.28 0.12
N PRO A 179 -26.35 1.69 -1.10
CA PRO A 179 -25.41 1.85 -2.20
C PRO A 179 -24.27 2.85 -1.95
N ILE A 180 -23.07 2.48 -2.36
CA ILE A 180 -21.87 3.32 -2.37
C ILE A 180 -21.57 3.70 -3.83
N ARG A 181 -21.63 5.00 -4.16
CA ARG A 181 -21.57 5.44 -5.56
C ARG A 181 -20.61 6.60 -5.78
N TRP A 182 -19.75 6.45 -6.79
CA TRP A 182 -18.88 7.53 -7.25
C TRP A 182 -19.65 8.73 -7.79
N LYS A 183 -20.85 8.50 -8.36
CA LYS A 183 -21.74 9.54 -8.90
C LYS A 183 -21.93 10.73 -7.94
N TYR A 184 -22.05 10.49 -6.64
CA TYR A 184 -22.26 11.58 -5.68
C TYR A 184 -21.06 12.55 -5.61
N LEU A 185 -19.83 12.07 -5.86
CA LEU A 185 -18.66 12.94 -5.96
C LEU A 185 -18.67 13.75 -7.27
N GLU A 186 -19.17 13.15 -8.36
CA GLU A 186 -19.34 13.84 -9.65
C GLU A 186 -20.40 14.95 -9.55
N ASP A 187 -21.54 14.65 -8.92
CA ASP A 187 -22.63 15.60 -8.68
C ASP A 187 -22.15 16.74 -7.75
N LEU A 188 -21.42 16.41 -6.67
CA LEU A 188 -20.83 17.41 -5.79
C LEU A 188 -19.85 18.33 -6.54
N ASN A 189 -18.96 17.77 -7.35
CA ASN A 189 -18.06 18.60 -8.16
C ASN A 189 -18.84 19.48 -9.14
N SER A 190 -19.88 18.95 -9.78
CA SER A 190 -20.70 19.68 -10.76
C SER A 190 -21.41 20.87 -10.14
N ILE A 191 -21.99 20.72 -8.95
CA ILE A 191 -22.62 21.84 -8.23
C ILE A 191 -21.58 22.88 -7.82
N GLN A 192 -20.43 22.46 -7.28
CA GLN A 192 -19.38 23.41 -6.90
C GLN A 192 -18.83 24.20 -8.10
N GLU A 193 -18.70 23.56 -9.26
CA GLU A 193 -18.28 24.24 -10.49
C GLU A 193 -19.36 25.18 -11.03
N ARG A 194 -20.64 24.79 -10.94
CA ARG A 194 -21.77 25.62 -11.39
C ARG A 194 -21.96 26.86 -10.53
N GLU A 195 -21.94 26.72 -9.21
CA GLU A 195 -22.15 27.83 -8.28
C GLU A 195 -20.89 28.69 -8.08
N GLY A 196 -19.71 28.18 -8.46
CA GLY A 196 -18.43 28.86 -8.23
C GLY A 196 -17.99 28.88 -6.76
N LEU A 197 -18.67 28.14 -5.88
CA LEU A 197 -18.41 28.04 -4.45
C LEU A 197 -18.12 26.59 -4.04
N HIS A 198 -17.20 26.41 -3.09
CA HIS A 198 -16.84 25.09 -2.56
C HIS A 198 -17.34 24.89 -1.13
N LEU A 199 -17.89 23.70 -0.85
CA LEU A 199 -18.32 23.28 0.48
C LEU A 199 -17.12 22.80 1.33
N ALA A 200 -16.17 23.72 1.56
CA ALA A 200 -14.99 23.55 2.42
C ALA A 200 -14.12 22.29 2.17
N ASN A 201 -14.15 21.71 0.97
CA ASN A 201 -13.39 20.52 0.59
C ASN A 201 -12.44 20.78 -0.60
N LYS A 202 -11.53 19.82 -0.83
CA LYS A 202 -10.51 19.87 -1.89
C LYS A 202 -10.92 19.18 -3.19
N LEU A 203 -12.14 18.66 -3.28
CA LEU A 203 -12.62 17.99 -4.49
C LEU A 203 -12.67 18.97 -5.66
N ARG A 204 -12.08 18.58 -6.79
CA ARG A 204 -11.95 19.37 -8.02
C ARG A 204 -12.09 18.45 -9.22
N LYS A 205 -12.31 19.00 -10.41
CA LYS A 205 -12.37 18.27 -11.69
C LYS A 205 -11.24 17.26 -11.90
N ALA A 206 -10.02 17.56 -11.45
CA ALA A 206 -8.88 16.61 -11.52
C ALA A 206 -9.11 15.29 -10.76
N HIS A 207 -9.94 15.30 -9.71
CA HIS A 207 -10.34 14.12 -8.94
C HIS A 207 -11.36 13.28 -9.72
N ILE A 208 -12.28 13.94 -10.42
CA ILE A 208 -13.31 13.28 -11.23
C ILE A 208 -12.70 12.73 -12.52
N CYS A 209 -11.81 13.48 -13.18
CA CYS A 209 -11.02 13.04 -14.33
C CYS A 209 -9.83 12.14 -13.92
N TRP A 210 -10.07 11.18 -13.02
CA TRP A 210 -9.05 10.34 -12.39
C TRP A 210 -8.29 9.45 -13.37
N THR A 211 -8.83 9.15 -14.56
CA THR A 211 -8.24 8.22 -15.53
C THR A 211 -6.85 8.66 -16.02
N THR A 212 -6.61 9.98 -16.13
CA THR A 212 -5.30 10.55 -16.46
C THR A 212 -4.40 10.75 -15.23
N GLN A 213 -4.97 10.61 -14.03
CA GLN A 213 -4.34 10.87 -12.74
C GLN A 213 -4.29 9.61 -11.84
N LYS A 214 -4.36 8.41 -12.44
CA LYS A 214 -4.46 7.12 -11.73
C LYS A 214 -3.38 6.92 -10.67
N VAL A 215 -2.17 7.42 -10.92
CA VAL A 215 -1.02 7.25 -10.00
C VAL A 215 -0.97 8.28 -8.88
N LYS A 216 -1.76 9.36 -8.94
CA LYS A 216 -1.73 10.44 -7.94
C LYS A 216 -2.45 10.03 -6.66
N VAL A 217 -1.67 9.68 -5.64
CA VAL A 217 -2.15 9.29 -4.31
C VAL A 217 -2.86 10.45 -3.62
N ASN A 218 -2.35 11.68 -3.76
CA ASN A 218 -2.96 12.86 -3.13
C ASN A 218 -4.40 13.10 -3.59
N LEU A 219 -4.70 12.89 -4.89
CA LEU A 219 -6.05 12.98 -5.41
C LEU A 219 -6.93 11.84 -4.89
N ALA A 220 -6.41 10.61 -4.79
CA ALA A 220 -7.17 9.51 -4.18
C ALA A 220 -7.54 9.82 -2.72
N ALA A 221 -6.58 10.27 -1.91
CA ALA A 221 -6.80 10.60 -0.51
C ALA A 221 -7.78 11.77 -0.34
N GLN A 222 -7.72 12.78 -1.20
CA GLN A 222 -8.63 13.93 -1.14
C GLN A 222 -10.07 13.54 -1.52
N SER A 223 -10.26 12.65 -2.50
CA SER A 223 -11.58 12.10 -2.85
C SER A 223 -12.25 11.38 -1.67
N PHE A 224 -11.46 10.68 -0.86
CA PHE A 224 -11.94 9.95 0.32
C PHE A 224 -11.91 10.75 1.62
N SER A 225 -11.73 12.07 1.57
CA SER A 225 -11.57 12.86 2.80
C SER A 225 -12.88 13.04 3.58
N ALA A 226 -12.78 13.19 4.90
CA ALA A 226 -13.92 13.52 5.76
C ALA A 226 -14.65 14.80 5.28
N SER A 227 -13.93 15.82 4.82
CA SER A 227 -14.54 17.06 4.30
C SER A 227 -15.40 16.84 3.04
N VAL A 228 -15.10 15.82 2.22
CA VAL A 228 -15.97 15.47 1.09
C VAL A 228 -17.22 14.77 1.61
N ALA A 229 -17.08 13.88 2.59
CA ALA A 229 -18.21 13.22 3.23
C ALA A 229 -19.18 14.22 3.88
N ASP A 230 -18.66 15.20 4.62
CA ASP A 230 -19.46 16.25 5.25
C ASP A 230 -20.19 17.12 4.21
N ALA A 231 -19.54 17.42 3.08
CA ALA A 231 -20.16 18.16 1.99
C ALA A 231 -21.30 17.37 1.32
N LEU A 232 -21.14 16.06 1.12
CA LEU A 232 -22.20 15.19 0.61
C LEU A 232 -23.39 15.12 1.55
N GLU A 233 -23.12 14.95 2.86
CA GLU A 233 -24.14 14.93 3.90
C GLU A 233 -24.89 16.26 3.96
N TYR A 234 -24.18 17.40 3.90
CA TYR A 234 -24.79 18.73 3.85
C TYR A 234 -25.65 18.95 2.60
N CYS A 235 -25.27 18.42 1.43
CA CYS A 235 -26.09 18.48 0.23
C CYS A 235 -27.45 17.75 0.41
N GLN A 236 -27.46 16.62 1.14
CA GLN A 236 -28.69 15.89 1.44
C GLN A 236 -29.50 16.55 2.57
N ASP A 237 -28.86 16.82 3.71
CA ASP A 237 -29.57 17.13 4.95
C ASP A 237 -29.72 18.64 5.19
N GLY A 238 -28.79 19.45 4.68
CA GLY A 238 -28.81 20.91 4.81
C GLY A 238 -29.47 21.61 3.61
N LEU A 239 -29.16 21.16 2.39
CA LEU A 239 -29.69 21.76 1.15
C LEU A 239 -30.87 21.00 0.54
N HIS A 240 -31.16 19.78 1.02
CA HIS A 240 -32.26 18.94 0.55
C HIS A 240 -32.26 18.69 -0.97
N LEU A 241 -31.08 18.52 -1.56
CA LEU A 241 -30.91 18.30 -2.99
C LEU A 241 -31.29 16.86 -3.38
N LEU A 242 -32.19 16.73 -4.36
CA LEU A 242 -32.70 15.43 -4.82
C LEU A 242 -31.58 14.51 -5.35
N ASP A 243 -30.56 15.08 -6.00
CA ASP A 243 -29.42 14.34 -6.54
C ASP A 243 -28.61 13.58 -5.47
N PHE A 244 -28.74 13.98 -4.20
CA PHE A 244 -28.01 13.40 -3.06
C PHE A 244 -28.88 12.50 -2.18
N GLN A 245 -30.08 12.13 -2.63
CA GLN A 245 -30.88 11.16 -1.90
C GLN A 245 -30.13 9.82 -1.77
N ASN A 246 -30.19 9.24 -0.57
CA ASN A 246 -29.53 7.98 -0.20
C ASN A 246 -27.99 8.03 -0.25
N VAL A 247 -27.38 9.20 -0.10
CA VAL A 247 -25.91 9.35 -0.13
C VAL A 247 -25.21 8.72 1.08
N GLN A 248 -25.96 8.34 2.10
CA GLN A 248 -25.48 7.90 3.42
C GLN A 248 -24.48 6.73 3.36
N GLY A 249 -24.70 5.73 2.49
CA GLY A 249 -23.73 4.65 2.31
C GLY A 249 -22.39 5.14 1.79
N THR A 250 -22.41 6.10 0.85
CA THR A 250 -21.20 6.76 0.35
C THR A 250 -20.52 7.60 1.44
N VAL A 251 -21.28 8.39 2.21
CA VAL A 251 -20.75 9.20 3.32
C VAL A 251 -20.02 8.33 4.35
N ARG A 252 -20.66 7.25 4.81
CA ARG A 252 -20.06 6.28 5.75
C ARG A 252 -18.79 5.68 5.18
N PHE A 253 -18.82 5.25 3.92
CA PHE A 253 -17.66 4.69 3.24
C PHE A 253 -16.49 5.67 3.14
N LEU A 254 -16.72 6.93 2.75
CA LEU A 254 -15.65 7.94 2.68
C LEU A 254 -15.02 8.18 4.05
N ARG A 255 -15.84 8.34 5.10
CA ARG A 255 -15.34 8.54 6.49
C ARG A 255 -14.53 7.33 6.97
N PHE A 256 -15.01 6.12 6.68
CA PHE A 256 -14.30 4.89 7.01
C PHE A 256 -12.92 4.83 6.34
N VAL A 257 -12.86 5.05 5.02
CA VAL A 257 -11.59 5.03 4.27
C VAL A 257 -10.66 6.15 4.75
N ASN A 258 -11.17 7.34 5.05
CA ASN A 258 -10.38 8.43 5.63
C ASN A 258 -9.69 8.01 6.93
N HIS A 259 -10.47 7.45 7.87
CA HIS A 259 -9.96 7.03 9.17
C HIS A 259 -8.94 5.90 9.04
N LEU A 260 -9.24 4.89 8.21
CA LEU A 260 -8.33 3.78 7.95
C LEU A 260 -7.00 4.27 7.38
N PHE A 261 -7.06 5.16 6.38
CA PHE A 261 -5.84 5.72 5.76
C PHE A 261 -5.04 6.58 6.75
N ASP A 262 -5.71 7.35 7.60
CA ASP A 262 -5.06 8.18 8.62
C ASP A 262 -4.32 7.34 9.68
N VAL A 263 -4.91 6.22 10.11
CA VAL A 263 -4.28 5.27 11.05
C VAL A 263 -3.06 4.61 10.41
N LEU A 264 -3.23 4.08 9.20
CA LEU A 264 -2.17 3.34 8.49
C LEU A 264 -1.04 4.23 7.95
N ASN A 265 -1.22 5.56 7.93
CA ASN A 265 -0.22 6.53 7.49
C ASN A 265 0.15 7.53 8.60
N SER A 266 -0.04 7.15 9.87
CA SER A 266 0.42 7.90 11.03
C SER A 266 1.96 7.96 11.08
N ARG A 267 2.52 9.15 11.29
CA ARG A 267 3.98 9.40 11.28
C ARG A 267 4.46 10.30 12.41
N ASN A 268 3.54 10.93 13.13
CA ASN A 268 3.87 11.94 14.13
C ASN A 268 3.44 11.45 15.52
N GLN A 269 4.41 11.27 16.40
CA GLN A 269 4.17 10.86 17.79
C GLN A 269 3.28 11.84 18.59
N TYR A 270 3.21 13.09 18.16
CA TYR A 270 2.41 14.15 18.78
C TYR A 270 1.10 14.44 18.04
N ALA A 271 0.81 13.71 16.96
CA ALA A 271 -0.47 13.86 16.28
C ALA A 271 -1.63 13.41 17.20
N LYS A 272 -2.79 14.03 16.99
CA LYS A 272 -4.01 13.78 17.75
C LYS A 272 -5.03 13.03 16.89
N GLY A 273 -5.99 12.38 17.55
CA GLY A 273 -7.04 11.61 16.87
C GLY A 273 -6.49 10.44 16.07
N MET A 274 -7.09 10.14 14.92
CA MET A 274 -6.76 8.98 14.07
C MET A 274 -5.35 9.01 13.47
N LYS A 275 -4.69 10.18 13.45
CA LYS A 275 -3.30 10.33 12.99
C LYS A 275 -2.28 10.18 14.12
N GLY A 276 -2.73 10.01 15.37
CA GLY A 276 -1.84 9.81 16.50
C GLY A 276 -1.23 8.40 16.52
N PRO A 277 -0.32 8.12 17.46
CA PRO A 277 0.14 6.76 17.73
C PRO A 277 -1.01 5.86 18.16
N LEU A 278 -0.98 4.59 17.73
CA LEU A 278 -1.84 3.55 18.29
C LEU A 278 -1.51 3.37 19.77
N LYS A 279 -2.54 3.48 20.63
CA LYS A 279 -2.41 3.26 22.07
C LYS A 279 -3.31 2.10 22.51
N PRO A 280 -2.89 1.32 23.54
CA PRO A 280 -3.68 0.18 24.04
C PRO A 280 -5.08 0.56 24.57
N ASP A 281 -5.25 1.81 25.00
CA ASP A 281 -6.43 2.38 25.64
C ASP A 281 -7.34 3.17 24.67
N MET A 282 -7.12 3.06 23.36
CA MET A 282 -8.02 3.67 22.37
C MET A 282 -9.41 3.01 22.46
N PRO A 283 -10.48 3.76 22.79
CA PRO A 283 -11.82 3.20 22.96
C PRO A 283 -12.33 2.70 21.61
N ASP A 284 -12.40 1.38 21.39
CA ASP A 284 -13.06 0.58 20.33
C ASP A 284 -13.11 1.12 18.87
N GLY A 285 -12.42 2.23 18.57
CA GLY A 285 -12.33 2.89 17.28
C GLY A 285 -10.91 2.83 16.69
N GLY A 286 -9.96 2.25 17.42
CA GLY A 286 -8.64 1.84 16.89
C GLY A 286 -8.58 0.35 16.50
N CYS A 287 -9.54 -0.44 17.00
CA CYS A 287 -9.69 -1.86 16.74
C CYS A 287 -11.14 -2.16 16.35
N THR A 288 -11.71 -1.36 15.44
CA THR A 288 -12.94 -1.76 14.77
C THR A 288 -12.64 -3.08 14.08
N LYS A 289 -13.34 -4.17 14.43
CA LYS A 289 -13.50 -5.29 13.51
C LYS A 289 -13.99 -4.68 12.21
N MET A 290 -13.10 -4.53 11.22
CA MET A 290 -13.40 -3.98 9.91
C MET A 290 -14.18 -5.01 9.10
N LEU A 291 -15.39 -5.33 9.56
CA LEU A 291 -16.36 -6.13 8.85
C LEU A 291 -17.27 -5.15 8.12
N PHE A 292 -16.87 -4.75 6.91
CA PHE A 292 -17.67 -3.84 6.06
C PHE A 292 -18.16 -4.50 4.78
N LEU A 293 -17.79 -5.76 4.55
CA LEU A 293 -18.09 -6.53 3.35
C LEU A 293 -18.44 -7.96 3.75
N GLU A 294 -19.61 -8.17 4.37
CA GLU A 294 -20.09 -9.53 4.63
C GLU A 294 -20.90 -10.11 3.45
N GLU A 295 -21.28 -9.32 2.44
CA GLU A 295 -22.15 -9.83 1.35
C GLU A 295 -21.86 -9.23 -0.04
N ALA A 296 -20.62 -9.33 -0.53
CA ALA A 296 -20.30 -8.97 -1.92
C ALA A 296 -19.19 -9.81 -2.58
N PHE A 297 -19.14 -11.11 -2.29
CA PHE A 297 -18.38 -12.09 -3.07
C PHE A 297 -19.30 -13.23 -3.51
#